data_AF-A0A5J4P641-F1
#
_entry.id   AF-A0A5J4P641-F1
#
_cell.length_a   1.000
_cell.length_b   1.000
_cell.length_c   1.000
_cell.angle_alpha   90.00
_cell.angle_beta   90.00
_cell.angle_gamma   90.00
#
_symmetry.space_group_name_H-M   'P 1'
#
loop_
_entity.id
_entity.type
_entity.pdbx_description
1 polymer ?
#
loop_
_entity_poly.entity_id
_entity_poly.type
_entity_poly.pdbx_seq_one_letter_code
_entity_poly.pdbx_strand_id
1 'polypeptide(L)'
;EGKLSPVIHALHHEPELDKYYFGMKFTDQDRENLLKTGNLGRIAEVQYKQGETTPVFISIDKLTNEVVSVRAEKIKIPESIKGVQLDEKQRQALNEGKPIFVEGMTSKNGKEFSASIQVNAEKRGIEFRFDTDKKLGQAQRGQRQAETGEVRIPKTLLGIELSDKQRDNLKAGQTVYVSG
;
A
#
# COMPACT_ATOMS: atom_id res chain seq x y z
N GLU A 1 2.88 1.86 -42.10
CA GLU A 1 1.79 0.98 -41.66
C GLU A 1 2.03 0.58 -40.21
N GLY A 2 1.11 0.90 -39.29
CA GLY A 2 1.27 0.64 -37.86
C GLY A 2 0.64 -0.69 -37.49
N LYS A 3 1.44 -1.65 -37.01
CA LYS A 3 0.96 -2.95 -36.56
C LYS A 3 0.34 -2.79 -35.17
N LEU A 4 -0.98 -2.80 -35.09
CA LEU A 4 -1.72 -2.90 -33.83
C LEU A 4 -1.71 -4.37 -33.38
N SER A 5 -1.09 -4.66 -32.24
CA SER A 5 -1.14 -5.96 -31.59
C SER A 5 -2.12 -5.89 -30.43
N PRO A 6 -3.36 -6.38 -30.56
CA PRO A 6 -4.29 -6.44 -29.44
C PRO A 6 -3.74 -7.40 -28.39
N VAL A 7 -3.58 -6.92 -27.15
CA VAL A 7 -3.31 -7.77 -25.99
C VAL A 7 -4.68 -8.07 -25.37
N ILE A 8 -5.07 -9.34 -25.37
CA ILE A 8 -6.35 -9.78 -24.79
C ILE A 8 -6.10 -10.10 -23.32
N HIS A 9 -6.81 -9.41 -22.43
CA HIS A 9 -6.82 -9.69 -20.99
C HIS A 9 -8.12 -10.42 -20.63
N ALA A 10 -8.02 -11.54 -19.91
CA ALA A 10 -9.20 -12.19 -19.32
C ALA A 10 -9.54 -11.49 -18.01
N LEU A 11 -10.81 -11.12 -17.79
CA LEU A 11 -11.26 -10.56 -16.52
C LEU A 11 -11.47 -11.68 -15.50
N HIS A 12 -10.71 -11.69 -14.41
CA HIS A 12 -10.84 -12.68 -13.34
C HIS A 12 -11.61 -12.10 -12.15
N HIS A 13 -12.39 -12.92 -11.44
CA HIS A 13 -13.07 -12.50 -10.21
C HIS A 13 -12.07 -12.23 -9.07
N GLU A 14 -10.96 -12.96 -9.03
CA GLU A 14 -9.85 -12.78 -8.09
C GLU A 14 -8.53 -13.16 -8.76
N PRO A 15 -7.38 -12.65 -8.26
CA PRO A 15 -6.08 -13.04 -8.78
C PRO A 15 -5.81 -14.53 -8.60
N GLU A 16 -5.34 -15.19 -9.66
CA GLU A 16 -5.04 -16.61 -9.61
C GLU A 16 -3.66 -16.87 -8.99
N LEU A 17 -3.63 -17.10 -7.67
CA LEU A 17 -2.38 -17.22 -6.89
C LEU A 17 -2.06 -18.65 -6.42
N ASP A 18 -2.95 -19.61 -6.66
CA ASP A 18 -2.76 -21.01 -6.24
C ASP A 18 -2.05 -21.87 -7.28
N LYS A 19 -2.00 -21.39 -8.53
CA LYS A 19 -1.31 -22.07 -9.64
C LYS A 19 0.17 -21.70 -9.69
N TYR A 20 0.93 -22.50 -10.43
CA TYR A 20 2.29 -22.15 -10.79
C TYR A 20 2.29 -20.95 -11.73
N TYR A 21 3.08 -19.94 -11.41
CA TYR A 21 3.33 -18.77 -12.25
C TYR A 21 4.71 -18.94 -12.90
N PHE A 22 4.76 -19.29 -14.19
CA PHE A 22 6.03 -19.52 -14.92
C PHE A 22 7.04 -20.38 -14.13
N GLY A 23 6.60 -21.55 -13.64
CA GLY A 23 7.46 -22.50 -12.94
C GLY A 23 7.74 -22.19 -11.46
N MET A 24 7.30 -21.05 -10.92
CA MET A 24 7.33 -20.79 -9.48
C MET A 24 5.95 -20.96 -8.84
N LYS A 25 5.91 -21.20 -7.53
CA LYS A 25 4.69 -21.18 -6.72
C LYS A 25 4.75 -20.03 -5.73
N PHE A 26 3.65 -19.31 -5.54
CA PHE A 26 3.58 -18.27 -4.52
C PHE A 26 3.60 -18.87 -3.11
N THR A 27 4.31 -18.22 -2.20
CA THR A 27 4.27 -18.51 -0.76
C THR A 27 3.05 -17.84 -0.11
N ASP A 28 2.76 -18.18 1.15
CA ASP A 28 1.70 -17.48 1.91
C ASP A 28 1.98 -15.98 2.03
N GLN A 29 3.24 -15.61 2.28
CA GLN A 29 3.64 -14.21 2.36
C GLN A 29 3.48 -13.49 1.01
N ASP A 30 3.81 -14.15 -0.10
CA ASP A 30 3.62 -13.60 -1.45
C ASP A 30 2.14 -13.31 -1.71
N ARG A 31 1.26 -14.28 -1.40
CA ARG A 31 -0.19 -14.14 -1.53
C ARG A 31 -0.70 -12.98 -0.69
N GLU A 32 -0.30 -12.93 0.58
CA GLU A 32 -0.68 -11.84 1.48
C GLU A 32 -0.25 -10.48 0.93
N ASN A 33 0.99 -10.37 0.45
CA ASN A 33 1.51 -9.13 -0.11
C ASN A 33 0.76 -8.71 -1.38
N LEU A 34 0.52 -9.64 -2.31
CA LEU A 34 -0.20 -9.38 -3.56
C LEU A 34 -1.64 -8.95 -3.30
N LEU A 35 -2.33 -9.60 -2.35
CA LEU A 35 -3.71 -9.25 -1.99
C LEU A 35 -3.79 -7.91 -1.25
N LYS A 36 -2.87 -7.65 -0.30
CA LYS A 36 -2.89 -6.41 0.50
C LYS A 36 -2.37 -5.20 -0.27
N THR A 37 -1.36 -5.38 -1.10
CA THR A 37 -0.59 -4.28 -1.67
C THR A 37 -0.61 -4.23 -3.19
N GLY A 38 -1.01 -5.31 -3.85
CA GLY A 38 -0.90 -5.46 -5.31
C GLY A 38 0.51 -5.77 -5.79
N ASN A 39 1.50 -5.93 -4.91
CA ASN A 39 2.90 -6.16 -5.27
C ASN A 39 3.50 -7.32 -4.46
N LEU A 40 4.43 -8.07 -5.05
CA LEU A 40 4.97 -9.29 -4.43
C LEU A 40 5.80 -9.04 -3.15
N GLY A 41 6.51 -7.91 -3.06
CA GLY A 41 7.38 -7.64 -1.91
C GLY A 41 8.82 -8.13 -2.04
N ARG A 42 9.16 -8.79 -3.15
CA ARG A 42 10.51 -9.31 -3.44
C ARG A 42 10.71 -9.52 -4.95
N ILE A 43 11.95 -9.79 -5.36
CA ILE A 43 12.24 -10.40 -6.65
C ILE A 43 11.83 -11.88 -6.64
N ALA A 44 11.23 -12.31 -7.76
CA ALA A 44 10.94 -13.70 -8.04
C ALA A 44 11.77 -14.21 -9.21
N GLU A 45 12.25 -15.44 -9.11
CA GLU A 45 12.87 -16.16 -10.22
C GLU A 45 11.80 -16.97 -10.95
N VAL A 46 11.56 -16.64 -12.22
CA VAL A 46 10.57 -17.32 -13.07
C VAL A 46 11.24 -17.99 -14.26
N GLN A 47 10.63 -19.06 -14.78
CA GLN A 47 11.10 -19.82 -15.94
C GLN A 47 10.15 -19.63 -17.12
N TYR A 48 10.43 -18.64 -17.99
CA TYR A 48 9.72 -18.49 -19.27
C TYR A 48 10.10 -19.58 -20.29
N LYS A 49 11.30 -20.15 -20.12
CA LYS A 49 11.84 -21.25 -20.90
C LYS A 49 12.41 -22.28 -19.93
N GLN A 50 12.34 -23.56 -20.29
CA GLN A 50 12.78 -24.64 -19.44
C GLN A 50 14.28 -24.51 -19.12
N GLY A 51 14.63 -24.48 -17.84
CA GLY A 51 16.02 -24.44 -17.36
C GLY A 51 16.67 -23.05 -17.27
N GLU A 52 15.99 -21.97 -17.69
CA GLU A 52 16.48 -20.59 -17.56
C GLU A 52 15.61 -19.81 -16.58
N THR A 53 16.18 -19.35 -15.47
CA THR A 53 15.49 -18.45 -14.54
C THR A 53 15.70 -16.99 -14.93
N THR A 54 14.68 -16.18 -14.74
CA THR A 54 14.71 -14.74 -14.96
C THR A 54 14.20 -14.03 -13.71
N PRO A 55 14.96 -13.10 -13.13
CA PRO A 55 14.49 -12.27 -12.02
C PRO A 55 13.43 -11.28 -12.51
N VAL A 56 12.28 -11.25 -11.83
CA VAL A 56 11.15 -10.38 -12.16
C VAL A 56 10.56 -9.73 -10.92
N PHE A 57 10.00 -8.54 -11.10
CA PHE A 57 8.98 -7.99 -10.21
C PHE A 57 7.62 -8.54 -10.62
N ILE A 58 6.74 -8.79 -9.64
CA ILE A 58 5.38 -9.29 -9.87
C ILE A 58 4.38 -8.37 -9.17
N SER A 59 3.29 -8.03 -9.86
CA SER A 59 2.18 -7.23 -9.36
C SER A 59 0.84 -7.75 -9.87
N ILE A 60 -0.25 -7.27 -9.29
CA ILE A 60 -1.61 -7.51 -9.78
C ILE A 60 -2.07 -6.30 -10.60
N ASP A 61 -2.56 -6.55 -11.81
CA ASP A 61 -3.36 -5.57 -12.55
C ASP A 61 -4.72 -5.40 -11.84
N LYS A 62 -4.94 -4.19 -11.31
CA LYS A 62 -6.12 -3.86 -10.50
C LYS A 62 -7.42 -3.86 -11.29
N LEU A 63 -7.36 -3.75 -12.62
CA LEU A 63 -8.55 -3.75 -13.46
C LEU A 63 -9.01 -5.18 -13.81
N THR A 64 -8.05 -6.07 -14.05
CA THR A 64 -8.31 -7.41 -14.62
C THR A 64 -8.10 -8.54 -13.61
N ASN A 65 -7.49 -8.24 -12.46
CA ASN A 65 -6.96 -9.21 -11.48
C ASN A 65 -5.86 -10.12 -12.05
N GLU A 66 -5.24 -9.74 -13.16
CA GLU A 66 -4.17 -10.53 -13.77
C GLU A 66 -2.85 -10.38 -12.99
N VAL A 67 -2.13 -11.50 -12.84
CA VAL A 67 -0.76 -11.51 -12.30
C VAL A 67 0.22 -11.13 -13.40
N VAL A 68 0.80 -9.94 -13.32
CA VAL A 68 1.73 -9.41 -14.31
C VAL A 68 3.17 -9.38 -13.78
N SER A 69 4.13 -9.55 -14.68
CA SER A 69 5.57 -9.52 -14.35
C SER A 69 6.38 -8.66 -15.31
N VAL A 70 7.46 -8.08 -14.78
CA VAL A 70 8.46 -7.34 -15.55
C VAL A 70 9.86 -7.77 -15.12
N ARG A 71 10.74 -8.01 -16.09
CA ARG A 71 12.15 -8.35 -15.83
C ARG A 71 12.82 -7.26 -15.00
N ALA A 72 13.55 -7.66 -13.97
CA ALA A 72 14.18 -6.74 -13.03
C ALA A 72 15.11 -5.75 -13.75
N GLU A 73 15.87 -6.23 -14.73
CA GLU A 73 16.79 -5.43 -15.58
C GLU A 73 16.10 -4.28 -16.34
N LYS A 74 14.78 -4.37 -16.57
CA LYS A 74 14.01 -3.35 -17.32
C LYS A 74 13.55 -2.19 -16.43
N ILE A 75 13.70 -2.31 -15.12
CA ILE A 75 13.31 -1.28 -14.16
C ILE A 75 14.55 -0.56 -13.67
N LYS A 76 14.57 0.77 -13.83
CA LYS A 76 15.62 1.62 -13.27
C LYS A 76 15.10 2.29 -12.00
N ILE A 77 15.74 2.00 -10.87
CA ILE A 77 15.46 2.68 -9.61
C ILE A 77 16.12 4.06 -9.64
N PRO A 78 15.36 5.16 -9.46
CA PRO A 78 15.92 6.50 -9.47
C PRO A 78 16.73 6.76 -8.19
N GLU A 79 17.69 7.67 -8.24
CA GLU A 79 18.45 8.10 -7.06
C GLU A 79 17.64 8.99 -6.13
N SER A 80 16.67 9.73 -6.69
CA SER A 80 15.77 10.59 -5.92
C SER A 80 14.33 10.42 -6.35
N ILE A 81 13.41 10.63 -5.40
CA ILE A 81 11.98 10.54 -5.61
C ILE A 81 11.33 11.79 -5.02
N LYS A 82 10.66 12.56 -5.89
CA LYS A 82 9.87 13.73 -5.48
C LYS A 82 10.63 14.72 -4.59
N GLY A 83 11.92 14.93 -4.90
CA GLY A 83 12.80 15.87 -4.18
C GLY A 83 13.61 15.24 -3.05
N VAL A 84 13.37 13.98 -2.69
CA VAL A 84 14.10 13.26 -1.63
C VAL A 84 15.14 12.36 -2.24
N GLN A 85 16.40 12.45 -1.79
CA GLN A 85 17.47 11.52 -2.17
C GLN A 85 17.32 10.20 -1.41
N LEU A 86 17.40 9.08 -2.14
CA LEU A 86 17.36 7.75 -1.55
C LEU A 86 18.75 7.35 -1.09
N ASP A 87 18.84 6.80 0.12
CA ASP A 87 20.08 6.20 0.59
C ASP A 87 20.34 4.83 -0.10
N GLU A 88 21.56 4.31 0.05
CA GLU A 88 21.95 3.04 -0.58
C GLU A 88 21.07 1.87 -0.13
N LYS A 89 20.69 1.82 1.14
CA LYS A 89 19.86 0.74 1.69
C LYS A 89 18.45 0.79 1.11
N GLN A 90 17.90 1.99 0.96
CA GLN A 90 16.61 2.24 0.33
C GLN A 90 16.61 1.84 -1.14
N ARG A 91 17.65 2.24 -1.89
CA ARG A 91 17.82 1.84 -3.30
C ARG A 91 17.97 0.33 -3.42
N GLN A 92 18.77 -0.29 -2.57
CA GLN A 92 18.95 -1.74 -2.55
C GLN A 92 17.64 -2.45 -2.24
N ALA A 93 16.88 -2.01 -1.23
CA ALA A 93 15.59 -2.58 -0.89
C ALA A 93 14.60 -2.50 -2.07
N LEU A 94 14.56 -1.38 -2.80
CA LEU A 94 13.74 -1.24 -4.00
C LEU A 94 14.21 -2.16 -5.13
N ASN A 95 15.52 -2.31 -5.35
CA ASN A 95 16.08 -3.26 -6.32
C ASN A 95 15.72 -4.71 -5.97
N GLU A 96 15.64 -5.04 -4.67
CA GLU A 96 15.20 -6.33 -4.17
C GLU A 96 13.67 -6.50 -4.20
N GLY A 97 12.91 -5.49 -4.63
CA GLY A 97 11.44 -5.51 -4.73
C GLY A 97 10.71 -5.25 -3.42
N LYS A 98 11.43 -4.86 -2.36
CA LYS A 98 10.86 -4.56 -1.05
C LYS A 98 10.28 -3.14 -1.02
N PRO A 99 9.21 -2.91 -0.24
CA PRO A 99 8.71 -1.57 -0.01
C PRO A 99 9.64 -0.79 0.94
N ILE A 100 9.75 0.52 0.73
CA ILE A 100 10.42 1.45 1.65
C ILE A 100 9.47 2.59 2.01
N PHE A 101 9.64 3.16 3.20
CA PHE A 101 8.91 4.35 3.60
C PHE A 101 9.78 5.59 3.37
N VAL A 102 9.23 6.60 2.69
CA VAL A 102 9.92 7.84 2.38
C VAL A 102 9.08 9.01 2.91
N GLU A 103 9.74 9.95 3.57
CA GLU A 103 9.15 11.16 4.15
C GLU A 103 9.68 12.40 3.44
N GLY A 104 8.98 13.53 3.56
CA GLY A 104 9.43 14.82 3.02
C GLY A 104 9.35 14.94 1.49
N MET A 105 8.56 14.10 0.82
CA MET A 105 8.35 14.19 -0.62
C MET A 105 7.46 15.38 -0.96
N THR A 106 7.77 16.09 -2.04
CA THR A 106 6.99 17.24 -2.49
C THR A 106 6.06 16.87 -3.64
N SER A 107 4.77 17.19 -3.49
CA SER A 107 3.76 16.97 -4.51
C SER A 107 3.83 18.04 -5.61
N LYS A 108 3.03 17.87 -6.68
CA LYS A 108 2.90 18.90 -7.74
C LYS A 108 2.32 20.23 -7.22
N ASN A 109 1.59 20.22 -6.11
CA ASN A 109 1.01 21.44 -5.51
C ASN A 109 1.87 22.00 -4.37
N GLY A 110 3.13 21.56 -4.23
CA GLY A 110 4.07 22.06 -3.24
C GLY A 110 3.83 21.56 -1.82
N LYS A 111 2.89 20.64 -1.61
CA LYS A 111 2.63 20.06 -0.28
C LYS A 111 3.57 18.88 -0.03
N GLU A 112 4.12 18.84 1.17
CA GLU A 112 4.88 17.69 1.65
C GLU A 112 3.96 16.50 1.94
N PHE A 113 4.48 15.30 1.67
CA PHE A 113 3.82 14.07 2.00
C PHE A 113 4.83 12.94 2.26
N SER A 114 4.35 11.91 2.95
CA SER A 114 5.08 10.66 3.15
C SER A 114 4.28 9.50 2.54
N ALA A 115 4.97 8.49 2.03
CA ALA A 115 4.35 7.32 1.45
C ALA A 115 5.27 6.10 1.55
N SER A 116 4.67 4.92 1.61
CA SER A 116 5.38 3.69 1.27
C SER A 116 5.52 3.63 -0.25
N ILE A 117 6.71 3.34 -0.75
CA ILE A 117 6.97 3.21 -2.18
C ILE A 117 7.56 1.84 -2.49
N GLN A 118 7.24 1.31 -3.67
CA GLN A 118 7.70 -0.01 -4.11
C GLN A 118 7.68 -0.06 -5.64
N VAL A 119 8.48 -0.94 -6.23
CA VAL A 119 8.35 -1.27 -7.65
C VAL A 119 7.03 -2.00 -7.90
N ASN A 120 6.32 -1.58 -8.94
CA ASN A 120 5.11 -2.18 -9.44
C ASN A 120 5.31 -2.60 -10.91
N ALA A 121 5.04 -3.86 -11.21
CA ALA A 121 5.24 -4.47 -12.52
C ALA A 121 4.22 -4.01 -13.56
N GLU A 122 2.97 -3.74 -13.15
CA GLU A 122 1.91 -3.20 -14.02
C GLU A 122 2.30 -1.80 -14.50
N LYS A 123 2.71 -0.92 -13.58
CA LYS A 123 3.19 0.44 -13.88
C LYS A 123 4.57 0.49 -14.51
N ARG A 124 5.31 -0.62 -14.49
CA ARG A 124 6.72 -0.71 -14.89
C ARG A 124 7.59 0.34 -14.19
N GLY A 125 7.34 0.61 -12.91
CA GLY A 125 8.00 1.70 -12.18
C GLY A 125 7.57 1.78 -10.72
N ILE A 126 7.87 2.92 -10.08
CA ILE A 126 7.56 3.13 -8.66
C ILE A 126 6.07 3.43 -8.46
N GLU A 127 5.44 2.66 -7.58
CA GLU A 127 4.12 2.94 -7.02
C GLU A 127 4.24 3.59 -5.65
N PHE A 128 3.36 4.57 -5.39
CA PHE A 128 3.20 5.19 -4.08
C PHE A 128 1.94 4.61 -3.42
N ARG A 129 2.10 4.12 -2.19
CA ARG A 129 1.01 3.70 -1.32
C ARG A 129 0.97 4.62 -0.10
N PHE A 130 -0.14 5.32 0.04
CA PHE A 130 -0.40 6.17 1.17
C PHE A 130 -1.16 5.35 2.21
N ASP A 131 -0.63 5.23 3.43
CA ASP A 131 -1.39 4.67 4.53
C ASP A 131 -2.48 5.68 4.89
N THR A 132 -3.68 5.47 4.36
CA THR A 132 -4.85 6.33 4.59
C THR A 132 -5.21 6.40 6.07
N ASP A 133 -4.84 5.37 6.85
CA ASP A 133 -5.12 5.27 8.28
C ASP A 133 -4.33 6.26 9.14
N LYS A 134 -3.12 6.68 8.70
CA LYS A 134 -2.32 7.65 9.47
C LYS A 134 -2.82 9.10 9.31
N LYS A 135 -3.56 9.41 8.24
CA LYS A 135 -4.03 10.78 7.97
C LYS A 135 -5.21 11.21 8.83
N LEU A 136 -6.00 10.28 9.37
CA LEU A 136 -7.05 10.60 10.35
C LEU A 136 -6.49 10.93 11.75
N GLY A 137 -5.28 10.48 12.08
CA GLY A 137 -4.64 10.73 13.39
C GLY A 137 -3.81 12.01 13.48
N GLN A 138 -3.37 12.58 12.36
CA GLN A 138 -2.47 13.76 12.35
C GLN A 138 -3.20 15.10 12.13
N ALA A 139 -4.42 15.09 11.58
CA ALA A 139 -5.25 16.29 11.50
C ALA A 139 -5.79 16.76 12.87
N GLN A 140 -5.60 15.98 13.95
CA GLN A 140 -6.00 16.34 15.31
C GLN A 140 -4.83 16.63 16.27
N ARG A 141 -3.57 16.49 15.84
CA ARG A 141 -2.40 16.69 16.74
C ARG A 141 -1.90 18.14 16.85
N GLY A 142 -2.52 19.08 16.13
CA GLY A 142 -2.19 20.51 16.22
C GLY A 142 -2.82 21.25 17.41
N GLN A 143 -3.74 20.64 18.16
CA GLN A 143 -4.36 21.24 19.33
C GLN A 143 -4.71 20.19 20.38
N ARG A 144 -3.75 19.80 21.20
CA ARG A 144 -4.01 19.27 22.55
C ARG A 144 -2.77 19.52 23.40
N GLN A 145 -2.79 20.67 24.05
CA GLN A 145 -2.01 20.92 25.25
C GLN A 145 -2.20 19.75 26.22
N ALA A 146 -1.09 19.35 26.82
CA ALA A 146 -1.05 18.33 27.84
C ALA A 146 -1.70 18.86 29.12
N GLU A 147 -2.89 18.38 29.48
CA GLU A 147 -3.39 18.40 30.85
C GLU A 147 -4.15 17.09 31.11
N THR A 148 -3.61 16.36 32.11
CA THR A 148 -4.25 15.41 33.03
C THR A 148 -5.20 14.32 32.49
N GLY A 149 -4.94 13.08 32.92
CA GLY A 149 -5.66 11.87 32.50
C GLY A 149 -7.11 11.78 32.98
N GLU A 150 -7.98 12.67 32.52
CA GLU A 150 -9.43 12.48 32.55
C GLU A 150 -9.93 11.98 31.19
N VAL A 151 -10.64 10.85 31.20
CA VAL A 151 -11.32 10.32 30.01
C VAL A 151 -12.44 11.30 29.62
N ARG A 152 -12.17 12.16 28.62
CA ARG A 152 -13.15 13.15 28.15
C ARG A 152 -14.20 12.49 27.25
N ILE A 153 -15.39 12.27 27.79
CA ILE A 153 -16.56 11.83 27.01
C ILE A 153 -17.12 13.02 26.19
N PRO A 154 -17.22 12.91 24.85
CA PRO A 154 -17.75 13.97 23.99
C PRO A 154 -19.25 14.20 24.25
N LYS A 155 -19.76 15.39 23.90
CA LYS A 155 -21.21 15.69 24.00
C LYS A 155 -22.03 14.99 22.92
N THR A 156 -21.39 14.59 21.83
CA THR A 156 -22.01 13.91 20.70
C THR A 156 -21.26 12.62 20.37
N LEU A 157 -22.01 11.56 20.08
CA LEU A 157 -21.51 10.30 19.52
C LEU A 157 -22.27 10.00 18.24
N LEU A 158 -21.55 9.83 17.13
CA LEU A 158 -22.13 9.52 15.81
C LEU A 158 -23.23 10.51 15.36
N GLY A 159 -23.14 11.78 15.78
CA GLY A 159 -24.11 12.83 15.45
C GLY A 159 -25.30 12.92 16.41
N ILE A 160 -25.38 12.06 17.43
CA ILE A 160 -26.45 12.07 18.43
C ILE A 160 -25.94 12.75 19.71
N GLU A 161 -26.71 13.69 20.25
CA GLU A 161 -26.40 14.36 21.52
C GLU A 161 -26.61 13.39 22.70
N LEU A 162 -25.60 13.33 23.58
CA LEU A 162 -25.67 12.58 24.82
C LEU A 162 -26.19 13.47 25.94
N SER A 163 -27.14 12.95 26.70
CA SER A 163 -27.54 13.54 27.98
C SER A 163 -26.41 13.46 29.02
N ASP A 164 -26.47 14.31 30.05
CA ASP A 164 -25.48 14.29 31.13
C ASP A 164 -25.40 12.92 31.83
N LYS A 165 -26.54 12.25 32.04
CA LYS A 165 -26.59 10.90 32.62
C LYS A 165 -25.88 9.86 31.75
N GLN A 166 -26.02 9.93 30.43
CA GLN A 166 -25.32 9.05 29.50
C GLN A 166 -23.81 9.30 29.53
N ARG A 167 -23.40 10.56 29.63
CA ARG A 167 -21.98 10.94 29.73
C ARG A 167 -21.35 10.44 31.02
N ASP A 168 -22.06 10.52 32.13
CA ASP A 168 -21.58 10.04 33.43
C ASP A 168 -21.50 8.51 33.49
N ASN A 169 -22.47 7.80 32.89
CA ASN A 169 -22.40 6.35 32.73
C ASN A 169 -21.18 5.92 31.90
N LEU A 170 -20.88 6.63 30.81
CA LEU A 170 -19.69 6.36 30.00
C LEU A 170 -18.37 6.65 30.76
N LYS A 171 -18.33 7.71 31.59
CA LYS A 171 -17.19 7.98 32.48
C LYS A 171 -16.99 6.85 33.50
N ALA A 172 -18.08 6.23 33.96
CA ALA A 172 -18.07 5.09 34.88
C ALA A 172 -17.79 3.74 34.19
N GLY A 173 -17.50 3.72 32.88
CA GLY A 173 -17.23 2.50 32.12
C GLY A 173 -18.47 1.65 31.80
N GLN A 174 -19.67 2.22 31.95
CA GLN A 174 -20.93 1.52 31.67
C GLN A 174 -21.34 1.65 30.20
N THR A 175 -22.10 0.66 29.72
CA THR A 175 -22.69 0.69 28.38
C THR A 175 -23.88 1.65 28.34
N VAL A 176 -23.98 2.45 27.29
CA VAL A 176 -25.08 3.38 27.06
C VAL A 176 -25.71 3.11 25.71
N TYR A 177 -27.04 2.99 25.68
CA TYR A 177 -27.80 2.96 24.45
C TYR A 177 -28.03 4.40 23.93
N VAL A 178 -27.74 4.59 22.66
CA VAL A 178 -27.93 5.86 21.95
C VAL A 178 -28.76 5.54 20.72
N SER A 179 -29.99 6.07 20.65
CA SER A 179 -30.88 5.95 19.49
C SER A 179 -30.89 7.26 18.72
N GLY A 180 -30.71 7.20 17.40
CA GLY A 180 -30.81 8.33 16.48
C GLY A 180 -32.18 8.43 15.84
#